data_AF-A0A835QUU6-F1
#
_entry.id   AF-A0A835QUU6-F1
#
_cell.length_a   1.000
_cell.length_b   1.000
_cell.length_c   1.000
_cell.angle_alpha   90.00
_cell.angle_beta   90.00
_cell.angle_gamma   90.00
#
_symmetry.space_group_name_H-M   'P 1'
#
loop_
_entity.id
_entity.type
_entity.pdbx_description
1 polymer ?
#
loop_
_entity_poly.entity_id
_entity_poly.type
_entity_poly.pdbx_seq_one_letter_code
_entity_poly.pdbx_strand_id
1 'polypeptide(L)'
;MDGAVWPECFAQISDRIMDVFFRFGEGVAESSPEPQKLFKLLEMSAAAVRLRPAIFLLFDDAAPDISSRFRELQKLLVQAASRAFSALEILTDPSPPPPDASVPGVVRYIVNFLKCLVSEAYAPAMAHVLRTESLWKAGFLSRPEPDGSLLREALARVLEALQQIVEAKRDRYRDRVAAQLFAMNSYWYMYMRTRGSELAKIVGEEDMKKEYKAATEEAAYAYQVEAWAPVVRLLQVEAGRETGEVAWVVARGKFEAFVREMEEGFKRHRLGGYKIPEKDLREQIREAVVGMVVPAYAGFLHTYSVALQGRVFPPPDALKEKFGRLFDGGGGLVKAREVADPEPVPEEVDTPGGVRLRARRRMELIRSRDAAERGFFSPDEI
;
A
#
# COMPACT_ATOMS: atom_id res chain seq x y z
N MET A 1 27.81 -3.24 -62.55
CA MET A 1 27.34 -2.02 -61.85
C MET A 1 26.18 -2.43 -60.95
N ASP A 2 26.49 -2.94 -59.76
CA ASP A 2 25.69 -4.04 -59.19
C ASP A 2 25.22 -3.73 -57.76
N GLY A 3 23.92 -3.83 -57.51
CA GLY A 3 23.31 -3.67 -56.18
C GLY A 3 23.21 -2.23 -55.66
N ALA A 4 24.37 -1.59 -55.44
CA ALA A 4 24.59 -0.32 -54.74
C ALA A 4 24.12 0.94 -55.52
N VAL A 5 22.83 0.93 -55.88
CA VAL A 5 22.03 2.09 -56.29
C VAL A 5 20.64 2.01 -55.64
N TRP A 6 20.14 0.80 -55.38
CA TRP A 6 18.84 0.58 -54.75
C TRP A 6 18.81 0.90 -53.24
N PRO A 7 19.80 0.48 -52.40
CA PRO A 7 19.83 0.83 -50.98
C PRO A 7 19.93 2.34 -50.74
N GLU A 8 20.78 3.03 -51.49
CA GLU A 8 21.05 4.47 -51.37
C GLU A 8 19.85 5.30 -51.82
N CYS A 9 19.16 4.88 -52.89
CA CYS A 9 17.91 5.49 -53.33
C CYS A 9 16.79 5.26 -52.30
N PHE A 10 16.66 4.05 -51.75
CA PHE A 10 15.71 3.74 -50.69
C PHE A 10 15.96 4.54 -49.42
N ALA A 11 17.22 4.74 -49.04
CA ALA A 11 17.62 5.60 -47.93
C ALA A 11 17.20 7.07 -48.15
N GLN A 12 17.49 7.65 -49.32
CA GLN A 12 17.11 9.03 -49.66
C GLN A 12 15.59 9.25 -49.66
N ILE A 13 14.81 8.24 -50.06
CA ILE A 13 13.34 8.28 -50.00
C ILE A 13 12.85 8.16 -48.53
N SER A 14 13.52 7.35 -47.72
CA SER A 14 13.14 7.07 -46.33
C SER A 14 13.53 8.19 -45.36
N ASP A 15 14.61 8.92 -45.61
CA ASP A 15 15.22 9.93 -44.73
C ASP A 15 14.20 10.86 -44.05
N ARG A 16 13.34 11.52 -44.84
CA ARG A 16 12.33 12.45 -44.30
C ARG A 16 11.28 11.78 -43.41
N ILE A 17 10.95 10.52 -43.68
CA ILE A 17 10.00 9.74 -42.87
C ILE A 17 10.69 9.31 -41.57
N MET A 18 11.96 8.93 -41.66
CA MET A 18 12.79 8.58 -40.51
C MET A 18 13.04 9.78 -39.58
N ASP A 19 13.30 11.00 -40.09
CA ASP A 19 13.40 12.21 -39.22
C ASP A 19 12.12 12.44 -38.42
N VAL A 20 10.94 12.35 -39.05
CA VAL A 20 9.65 12.53 -38.36
C VAL A 20 9.43 11.43 -37.30
N PHE A 21 9.78 10.17 -37.61
CA PHE A 21 9.74 9.06 -36.66
C PHE A 21 10.68 9.28 -35.46
N PHE A 22 11.93 9.69 -35.72
CA PHE A 22 12.92 9.97 -34.69
C PHE A 22 12.47 11.12 -33.79
N ARG A 23 12.06 12.26 -34.37
CA ARG A 23 11.65 13.45 -33.61
C ARG A 23 10.43 13.23 -32.72
N PHE A 24 9.52 12.34 -33.11
CA PHE A 24 8.44 11.89 -32.24
C PHE A 24 8.98 11.12 -31.03
N GLY A 25 9.85 10.14 -31.26
CA GLY A 25 10.44 9.33 -30.18
C GLY A 25 11.35 10.16 -29.24
N GLU A 26 12.19 11.01 -29.82
CA GLU A 26 13.06 11.97 -29.13
C GLU A 26 12.23 12.91 -28.25
N GLY A 27 11.24 13.60 -28.82
CA GLY A 27 10.39 14.55 -28.08
C GLY A 27 9.56 13.92 -26.95
N VAL A 28 9.19 12.63 -27.06
CA VAL A 28 8.56 11.89 -25.95
C VAL A 28 9.59 11.56 -24.86
N ALA A 29 10.80 11.12 -25.22
CA ALA A 29 11.85 10.73 -24.29
C ALA A 29 12.53 11.92 -23.57
N GLU A 30 12.56 13.10 -24.20
CA GLU A 30 13.05 14.35 -23.61
C GLU A 30 12.02 15.02 -22.69
N SER A 31 10.74 14.62 -22.75
CA SER A 31 9.68 15.20 -21.93
C SER A 31 9.82 14.89 -20.43
N SER A 32 9.02 15.60 -19.61
CA SER A 32 8.96 15.44 -18.16
C SER A 32 8.84 13.96 -17.71
N PRO A 33 9.66 13.48 -16.75
CA PRO A 33 9.69 12.08 -16.31
C PRO A 33 8.52 11.74 -15.36
N GLU A 34 7.30 11.87 -15.86
CA GLU A 34 6.07 11.54 -15.15
C GLU A 34 5.86 10.01 -15.10
N PRO A 35 5.66 9.39 -13.92
CA PRO A 35 5.47 7.94 -13.82
C PRO A 35 4.34 7.38 -14.70
N GLN A 36 3.28 8.17 -14.93
CA GLN A 36 2.17 7.82 -15.81
C GLN A 36 2.62 7.48 -17.24
N LYS A 37 3.72 8.08 -17.72
CA LYS A 37 4.28 7.83 -19.06
C LYS A 37 5.03 6.50 -19.16
N LEU A 38 5.44 5.90 -18.03
CA LEU A 38 6.30 4.71 -18.00
C LEU A 38 5.77 3.59 -18.89
N PHE A 39 4.49 3.25 -18.80
CA PHE A 39 3.87 2.19 -19.60
C PHE A 39 4.04 2.42 -21.11
N LYS A 40 3.89 3.67 -21.58
CA LYS A 40 4.11 4.01 -23.00
C LYS A 40 5.58 4.08 -23.39
N LEU A 41 6.46 4.51 -22.50
CA LEU A 41 7.91 4.43 -22.70
C LEU A 41 8.39 2.97 -22.79
N LEU A 42 7.81 2.05 -22.01
CA LEU A 42 8.06 0.61 -22.09
C LEU A 42 7.54 0.00 -23.40
N GLU A 43 6.31 0.35 -23.83
CA GLU A 43 5.77 -0.05 -25.13
C GLU A 43 6.66 0.42 -26.30
N MET A 44 7.11 1.69 -26.27
CA MET A 44 7.99 2.28 -27.28
C MET A 44 9.38 1.63 -27.26
N SER A 45 9.97 1.39 -26.08
CA SER A 45 11.24 0.68 -25.94
C SER A 45 11.14 -0.75 -26.49
N ALA A 46 10.07 -1.48 -26.17
CA ALA A 46 9.84 -2.82 -26.69
C ALA A 46 9.61 -2.82 -28.21
N ALA A 47 8.93 -1.80 -28.76
CA ALA A 47 8.78 -1.61 -30.21
C ALA A 47 10.13 -1.33 -30.88
N ALA A 48 10.96 -0.45 -30.32
CA ALA A 48 12.29 -0.15 -30.83
C ALA A 48 13.23 -1.37 -30.77
N VAL A 49 13.09 -2.27 -29.78
CA VAL A 49 13.81 -3.55 -29.75
C VAL A 49 13.32 -4.48 -30.88
N ARG A 50 12.01 -4.58 -31.15
CA ARG A 50 11.46 -5.40 -32.25
C ARG A 50 11.84 -4.88 -33.64
N LEU A 51 11.84 -3.56 -33.84
CA LEU A 51 12.21 -2.93 -35.11
C LEU A 51 13.72 -3.01 -35.40
N ARG A 52 14.54 -3.22 -34.36
CA ARG A 52 16.01 -3.21 -34.43
C ARG A 52 16.59 -4.00 -35.62
N PRO A 53 16.24 -5.28 -35.86
CA PRO A 53 16.90 -6.06 -36.91
C PRO A 53 16.58 -5.54 -38.32
N ALA A 54 15.36 -5.03 -38.53
CA ALA A 54 14.94 -4.48 -39.82
C ALA A 54 15.64 -3.14 -40.12
N ILE A 55 15.77 -2.25 -39.12
CA ILE A 55 16.47 -0.97 -39.31
C ILE A 55 17.94 -1.20 -39.68
N PHE A 56 18.67 -2.08 -38.98
CA PHE A 56 20.07 -2.34 -39.33
C PHE A 56 20.22 -3.05 -40.68
N LEU A 57 19.35 -4.02 -41.01
CA LEU A 57 19.37 -4.69 -42.31
C LEU A 57 19.10 -3.73 -43.50
N LEU A 58 18.31 -2.68 -43.29
CA LEU A 58 17.96 -1.72 -44.34
C LEU A 58 18.94 -0.53 -44.45
N PHE A 59 19.62 -0.15 -43.36
CA PHE A 59 20.31 1.15 -43.30
C PHE A 59 21.75 1.13 -42.74
N ASP A 60 22.28 0.07 -42.12
CA ASP A 60 23.63 0.17 -41.49
C ASP A 60 24.76 0.39 -42.52
N ASP A 61 24.67 -0.23 -43.71
CA ASP A 61 25.60 0.03 -44.83
C ASP A 61 25.21 1.26 -45.68
N ALA A 62 23.91 1.44 -45.95
CA ALA A 62 23.41 2.41 -46.93
C ALA A 62 23.15 3.83 -46.39
N ALA A 63 22.91 3.93 -45.08
CA ALA A 63 22.62 5.18 -44.37
C ALA A 63 23.00 5.07 -42.89
N PRO A 64 24.30 4.94 -42.56
CA PRO A 64 24.77 4.69 -41.20
C PRO A 64 24.28 5.73 -40.18
N ASP A 65 23.97 6.96 -40.60
CA ASP A 65 23.38 8.00 -39.75
C ASP A 65 21.96 7.67 -39.27
N ILE A 66 21.11 7.04 -40.10
CA ILE A 66 19.77 6.57 -39.71
C ILE A 66 19.92 5.45 -38.67
N SER A 67 20.81 4.49 -38.95
CA SER A 67 21.17 3.40 -38.03
C SER A 67 21.76 3.93 -36.71
N SER A 68 22.59 4.96 -36.74
CA SER A 68 23.19 5.62 -35.57
C SER A 68 22.13 6.34 -34.73
N ARG A 69 21.27 7.16 -35.35
CA ARG A 69 20.19 7.88 -34.67
C ARG A 69 19.17 6.92 -34.05
N PHE A 70 18.94 5.75 -34.65
CA PHE A 70 18.13 4.69 -34.05
C PHE A 70 18.77 4.08 -32.79
N ARG A 71 20.12 3.93 -32.73
CA ARG A 71 20.83 3.53 -31.49
C ARG A 71 20.64 4.57 -30.39
N GLU A 72 20.69 5.86 -30.73
CA GLU A 72 20.50 6.94 -29.76
C GLU A 72 19.04 7.06 -29.30
N LEU A 73 18.04 6.90 -30.19
CA LEU A 73 16.63 6.83 -29.78
C LEU A 73 16.35 5.65 -28.83
N GLN A 74 16.92 4.47 -29.10
CA GLN A 74 16.84 3.34 -28.16
C GLN A 74 17.42 3.70 -26.78
N LYS A 75 18.52 4.46 -26.74
CA LYS A 75 19.16 4.95 -25.51
C LYS A 75 18.32 5.99 -24.77
N LEU A 76 17.76 6.98 -25.47
CA LEU A 76 16.85 7.98 -24.90
C LEU A 76 15.59 7.35 -24.32
N LEU A 77 14.98 6.37 -25.00
CA LEU A 77 13.77 5.68 -24.51
C LEU A 77 14.01 4.90 -23.21
N VAL A 78 15.13 4.16 -23.12
CA VAL A 78 15.52 3.46 -21.88
C VAL A 78 15.80 4.46 -20.75
N GLN A 79 16.54 5.54 -21.02
CA GLN A 79 16.81 6.59 -20.03
C GLN A 79 15.55 7.37 -19.60
N ALA A 80 14.57 7.54 -20.48
CA ALA A 80 13.28 8.13 -20.15
C ALA A 80 12.45 7.19 -19.26
N ALA A 81 12.38 5.90 -19.61
CA ALA A 81 11.68 4.89 -18.81
C ALA A 81 12.28 4.78 -17.39
N SER A 82 13.61 4.66 -17.25
CA SER A 82 14.27 4.64 -15.94
C SER A 82 14.00 5.91 -15.13
N ARG A 83 14.10 7.11 -15.72
CA ARG A 83 13.78 8.37 -15.02
C ARG A 83 12.31 8.44 -14.57
N ALA A 84 11.37 8.00 -15.41
CA ALA A 84 9.95 7.96 -15.07
C ALA A 84 9.63 6.92 -13.97
N PHE A 85 10.41 5.85 -13.85
CA PHE A 85 10.30 4.92 -12.73
C PHE A 85 10.91 5.49 -11.44
N SER A 86 12.15 6.01 -11.47
CA SER A 86 12.79 6.61 -10.28
C SER A 86 12.06 7.85 -9.76
N ALA A 87 11.23 8.52 -10.58
CA ALA A 87 10.29 9.53 -10.12
C ALA A 87 9.29 9.03 -9.05
N LEU A 88 9.11 7.71 -8.89
CA LEU A 88 8.37 7.09 -7.79
C LEU A 88 9.21 6.98 -6.50
N GLU A 89 10.51 6.70 -6.63
CA GLU A 89 11.47 6.61 -5.51
C GLU A 89 11.63 7.98 -4.80
N ILE A 90 11.47 9.08 -5.55
CA ILE A 90 11.53 10.46 -5.04
C ILE A 90 10.15 11.13 -4.89
N LEU A 91 9.04 10.38 -4.98
CA LEU A 91 7.71 10.97 -4.90
C LEU A 91 7.42 11.49 -3.50
N THR A 92 7.02 12.76 -3.38
CA THR A 92 6.59 13.35 -2.11
C THR A 92 5.09 13.62 -2.13
N ASP A 93 4.41 13.43 -1.00
CA ASP A 93 3.01 13.79 -0.83
C ASP A 93 2.85 14.88 0.25
N PRO A 94 2.93 16.18 -0.12
CA PRO A 94 2.85 17.29 0.81
C PRO A 94 1.46 17.46 1.44
N SER A 95 0.43 16.79 0.92
CA SER A 95 -0.95 16.88 1.43
C SER A 95 -1.01 16.62 2.95
N PRO A 96 -1.95 17.27 3.68
CA PRO A 96 -2.13 17.01 5.10
C PRO A 96 -2.49 15.54 5.35
N PRO A 97 -2.12 14.98 6.52
CA PRO A 97 -2.58 13.66 6.92
C PRO A 97 -4.12 13.58 6.93
N PRO A 98 -4.74 12.47 6.46
CA PRO A 98 -6.20 12.32 6.45
C PRO A 98 -6.80 12.40 7.87
N PRO A 99 -7.76 13.30 8.15
CA PRO A 99 -8.25 13.52 9.52
C PRO A 99 -8.95 12.29 10.11
N ASP A 100 -9.56 11.45 9.28
CA ASP A 100 -10.22 10.19 9.67
C ASP A 100 -9.27 8.99 9.80
N ALA A 101 -7.95 9.24 9.79
CA ALA A 101 -6.87 8.25 9.81
C ALA A 101 -6.89 7.25 8.64
N SER A 102 -7.61 7.56 7.54
CA SER A 102 -7.71 6.67 6.39
C SER A 102 -6.43 6.63 5.51
N VAL A 103 -6.30 5.58 4.71
CA VAL A 103 -5.14 5.35 3.82
C VAL A 103 -4.99 6.50 2.79
N PRO A 104 -3.79 7.07 2.59
CA PRO A 104 -3.54 8.12 1.62
C PRO A 104 -3.83 7.72 0.16
N GLY A 105 -4.15 8.71 -0.68
CA GLY A 105 -4.26 8.51 -2.13
C GLY A 105 -2.97 7.99 -2.76
N VAL A 106 -1.82 8.52 -2.34
CA VAL A 106 -0.48 8.12 -2.83
C VAL A 106 -0.16 6.64 -2.55
N VAL A 107 -0.56 6.11 -1.38
CA VAL A 107 -0.40 4.69 -1.02
C VAL A 107 -1.25 3.79 -1.92
N ARG A 108 -2.48 4.20 -2.23
CA ARG A 108 -3.32 3.46 -3.20
C ARG A 108 -2.72 3.52 -4.61
N TYR A 109 -2.22 4.69 -5.02
CA TYR A 109 -1.62 4.92 -6.33
C TYR A 109 -0.38 4.06 -6.56
N ILE A 110 0.65 4.17 -5.70
CA ILE A 110 1.91 3.42 -5.88
C ILE A 110 1.67 1.90 -5.85
N VAL A 111 0.90 1.38 -4.87
CA VAL A 111 0.64 -0.06 -4.78
C VAL A 111 -0.10 -0.59 -6.02
N ASN A 112 -1.07 0.17 -6.57
CA ASN A 112 -1.74 -0.23 -7.81
C ASN A 112 -0.82 -0.10 -9.04
N PHE A 113 -0.02 0.96 -9.11
CA PHE A 113 0.93 1.21 -10.19
C PHE A 113 1.97 0.09 -10.29
N LEU A 114 2.63 -0.26 -9.18
CA LEU A 114 3.61 -1.34 -9.14
C LEU A 114 2.98 -2.68 -9.53
N LYS A 115 1.74 -2.95 -9.10
CA LYS A 115 1.00 -4.17 -9.50
C LYS A 115 0.67 -4.23 -10.99
N CYS A 116 0.49 -3.09 -11.66
CA CYS A 116 0.36 -3.04 -13.12
C CYS A 116 1.72 -3.25 -13.81
N LEU A 117 2.78 -2.64 -13.28
CA LEU A 117 4.14 -2.73 -13.82
C LEU A 117 4.71 -4.17 -13.79
N VAL A 118 4.41 -4.94 -12.75
CA VAL A 118 4.83 -6.35 -12.63
C VAL A 118 3.92 -7.35 -13.34
N SER A 119 2.93 -6.89 -14.09
CA SER A 119 2.12 -7.78 -14.94
C SER A 119 2.94 -8.31 -16.12
N GLU A 120 2.54 -9.46 -16.68
CA GLU A 120 3.22 -10.13 -17.80
C GLU A 120 3.40 -9.22 -19.02
N ALA A 121 2.54 -8.21 -19.20
CA ALA A 121 2.61 -7.22 -20.27
C ALA A 121 3.79 -6.23 -20.15
N TYR A 122 4.22 -5.89 -18.93
CA TYR A 122 5.19 -4.81 -18.68
C TYR A 122 6.47 -5.27 -17.97
N ALA A 123 6.42 -6.33 -17.14
CA ALA A 123 7.58 -6.79 -16.39
C ALA A 123 8.80 -7.15 -17.27
N PRO A 124 8.66 -7.81 -18.44
CA PRO A 124 9.81 -8.10 -19.31
C PRO A 124 10.43 -6.84 -19.92
N ALA A 125 9.61 -5.84 -20.26
CA ALA A 125 10.09 -4.57 -20.79
C ALA A 125 10.80 -3.74 -19.71
N MET A 126 10.25 -3.70 -18.49
CA MET A 126 10.86 -3.00 -17.36
C MET A 126 12.20 -3.63 -16.95
N ALA A 127 12.27 -4.96 -16.89
CA ALA A 127 13.50 -5.69 -16.64
C ALA A 127 14.57 -5.40 -17.70
N HIS A 128 14.20 -5.39 -18.99
CA HIS A 128 15.10 -5.03 -20.07
C HIS A 128 15.63 -3.59 -19.96
N VAL A 129 14.78 -2.62 -19.60
CA VAL A 129 15.18 -1.23 -19.34
C VAL A 129 16.21 -1.16 -18.19
N LEU A 130 15.90 -1.77 -17.05
CA LEU A 130 16.79 -1.76 -15.88
C LEU A 130 18.14 -2.43 -16.16
N ARG A 131 18.15 -3.58 -16.84
CA ARG A 131 19.40 -4.26 -17.24
C ARG A 131 20.22 -3.39 -18.19
N THR A 132 19.59 -2.83 -19.21
CA THR A 132 20.28 -2.01 -20.22
C THR A 132 20.86 -0.74 -19.59
N GLU A 133 20.12 -0.05 -18.73
CA GLU A 133 20.61 1.14 -18.03
C GLU A 133 21.74 0.78 -17.03
N SER A 134 21.61 -0.32 -16.30
CA SER A 134 22.64 -0.82 -15.38
C SER A 134 23.96 -1.10 -16.11
N LEU A 135 23.90 -1.76 -17.28
CA LEU A 135 25.08 -2.02 -18.13
C LEU A 135 25.74 -0.72 -18.64
N TRP A 136 24.98 0.34 -18.91
CA TRP A 136 25.54 1.64 -19.28
C TRP A 136 26.17 2.38 -18.10
N LYS A 137 25.64 2.23 -16.87
CA LYS A 137 26.19 2.82 -15.64
C LYS A 137 27.44 2.09 -15.15
N ALA A 138 27.45 0.76 -15.21
CA ALA A 138 28.54 -0.09 -14.72
C ALA A 138 29.64 -0.38 -15.76
N GLY A 139 29.37 -0.10 -17.04
CA GLY A 139 30.28 -0.35 -18.16
C GLY A 139 30.34 -1.82 -18.60
N PHE A 140 30.75 -2.03 -19.86
CA PHE A 140 30.72 -3.33 -20.55
C PHE A 140 31.56 -4.46 -19.92
N LEU A 141 32.40 -4.17 -18.92
CA LEU A 141 33.24 -5.15 -18.22
C LEU A 141 32.58 -5.71 -16.95
N SER A 142 31.49 -5.11 -16.48
CA SER A 142 30.77 -5.57 -15.30
C SER A 142 29.89 -6.79 -15.63
N ARG A 143 29.87 -7.78 -14.74
CA ARG A 143 28.99 -8.94 -14.87
C ARG A 143 27.52 -8.47 -14.88
N PRO A 144 26.69 -8.87 -15.87
CA PRO A 144 25.28 -8.52 -15.83
C PRO A 144 24.60 -9.18 -14.63
N GLU A 145 24.01 -8.36 -13.77
CA GLU A 145 23.02 -8.83 -12.79
C GLU A 145 21.82 -9.46 -13.53
N PRO A 146 21.23 -10.55 -13.00
CA PRO A 146 20.02 -11.13 -13.58
C PRO A 146 18.84 -10.15 -13.49
N ASP A 147 17.99 -10.13 -14.52
CA ASP A 147 16.78 -9.29 -14.59
C ASP A 147 15.92 -9.31 -13.31
N GLY A 148 15.87 -10.47 -12.65
CA GLY A 148 15.14 -10.67 -11.41
C GLY A 148 15.69 -9.89 -10.21
N SER A 149 17.01 -9.73 -10.04
CA SER A 149 17.58 -8.92 -8.94
C SER A 149 17.33 -7.44 -9.19
N LEU A 150 17.66 -6.95 -10.39
CA LEU A 150 17.48 -5.54 -10.75
C LEU A 150 16.02 -5.08 -10.62
N LEU A 151 15.05 -5.88 -11.10
CA LEU A 151 13.63 -5.56 -10.95
C LEU A 151 13.18 -5.66 -9.48
N ARG A 152 13.62 -6.68 -8.72
CA ARG A 152 13.35 -6.82 -7.29
C ARG A 152 13.82 -5.61 -6.49
N GLU A 153 15.06 -5.18 -6.69
CA GLU A 153 15.67 -4.04 -6.00
C GLU A 153 14.99 -2.71 -6.36
N ALA A 154 14.65 -2.52 -7.63
CA ALA A 154 13.92 -1.33 -8.08
C ALA A 154 12.52 -1.24 -7.44
N LEU A 155 11.79 -2.36 -7.38
CA LEU A 155 10.50 -2.43 -6.71
C LEU A 155 10.62 -2.22 -5.19
N ALA A 156 11.65 -2.79 -4.57
CA ALA A 156 11.91 -2.64 -3.13
C ALA A 156 12.15 -1.17 -2.74
N ARG A 157 12.97 -0.42 -3.48
CA ARG A 157 13.23 1.01 -3.19
C ARG A 157 11.99 1.89 -3.31
N VAL A 158 11.08 1.62 -4.26
CA VAL A 158 9.79 2.34 -4.35
C VAL A 158 8.86 1.98 -3.18
N LEU A 159 8.91 0.73 -2.70
CA LEU A 159 8.16 0.30 -1.53
C LEU A 159 8.73 0.90 -0.23
N GLU A 160 10.04 1.01 -0.09
CA GLU A 160 10.73 1.68 1.01
C GLU A 160 10.39 3.18 1.03
N ALA A 161 10.52 3.87 -0.10
CA ALA A 161 10.09 5.27 -0.24
C ALA A 161 8.61 5.45 0.15
N LEU A 162 7.75 4.47 -0.15
CA LEU A 162 6.35 4.52 0.25
C LEU A 162 6.14 4.40 1.77
N GLN A 163 6.96 3.61 2.49
CA GLN A 163 6.96 3.59 3.96
C GLN A 163 7.36 4.96 4.52
N GLN A 164 8.39 5.59 3.95
CA GLN A 164 8.84 6.92 4.39
C GLN A 164 7.73 7.98 4.21
N ILE A 165 6.91 7.88 3.16
CA ILE A 165 5.71 8.73 2.97
C ILE A 165 4.63 8.46 4.04
N VAL A 166 4.50 7.23 4.53
CA VAL A 166 3.58 6.87 5.64
C VAL A 166 4.11 7.45 6.96
N GLU A 167 5.35 7.20 7.35
CA GLU A 167 5.91 7.71 8.61
C GLU A 167 5.95 9.25 8.63
N ALA A 168 6.38 9.90 7.54
CA ALA A 168 6.36 11.36 7.41
C ALA A 168 4.93 11.97 7.46
N LYS A 169 3.87 11.17 7.32
CA LYS A 169 2.48 11.58 7.61
C LYS A 169 2.03 11.21 9.01
N ARG A 170 2.45 10.06 9.56
CA ARG A 170 2.24 9.64 10.97
C ARG A 170 2.72 10.73 11.94
N ASP A 171 3.91 11.28 11.71
CA ASP A 171 4.49 12.34 12.55
C ASP A 171 3.80 13.71 12.42
N ARG A 172 2.96 13.92 11.40
CA ARG A 172 2.22 15.17 11.21
C ARG A 172 0.87 15.20 11.95
N TYR A 173 0.46 14.09 12.59
CA TYR A 173 -0.73 14.07 13.45
C TYR A 173 -0.45 14.70 14.82
N ARG A 174 -1.39 15.53 15.30
CA ARG A 174 -1.34 16.08 16.67
C ARG A 174 -1.91 15.13 17.72
N ASP A 175 -2.89 14.32 17.35
CA ASP A 175 -3.40 13.24 18.20
C ASP A 175 -2.62 11.96 17.86
N ARG A 176 -1.93 11.39 18.85
CA ARG A 176 -1.15 10.17 18.66
C ARG A 176 -2.05 8.97 18.35
N VAL A 177 -3.26 8.92 18.92
CA VAL A 177 -4.27 7.88 18.62
C VAL A 177 -4.60 7.85 17.12
N ALA A 178 -4.70 9.03 16.49
CA ALA A 178 -4.91 9.14 15.05
C ALA A 178 -3.67 8.71 14.25
N ALA A 179 -2.46 9.01 14.74
CA ALA A 179 -1.19 8.59 14.12
C ALA A 179 -1.07 7.06 14.08
N GLN A 180 -1.36 6.37 15.18
CA GLN A 180 -1.26 4.91 15.24
C GLN A 180 -2.35 4.23 14.40
N LEU A 181 -3.60 4.72 14.45
CA LEU A 181 -4.68 4.25 13.56
C LEU A 181 -4.31 4.43 12.08
N PHE A 182 -3.65 5.54 11.72
CA PHE A 182 -3.23 5.83 10.36
C PHE A 182 -2.12 4.91 9.87
N ALA A 183 -1.09 4.67 10.70
CA ALA A 183 -0.01 3.73 10.39
C ALA A 183 -0.58 2.31 10.21
N MET A 184 -1.37 1.83 11.18
CA MET A 184 -2.06 0.53 11.15
C MET A 184 -2.93 0.36 9.89
N ASN A 185 -3.77 1.35 9.55
CA ASN A 185 -4.58 1.33 8.33
C ASN A 185 -3.72 1.25 7.05
N SER A 186 -2.59 1.98 7.02
CA SER A 186 -1.73 2.08 5.84
C SER A 186 -0.91 0.82 5.61
N TYR A 187 -0.28 0.27 6.66
CA TYR A 187 0.47 -0.98 6.59
C TYR A 187 -0.43 -2.19 6.34
N TRP A 188 -1.63 -2.25 6.94
CA TRP A 188 -2.59 -3.32 6.63
C TRP A 188 -3.05 -3.26 5.17
N TYR A 189 -3.29 -2.07 4.63
CA TYR A 189 -3.59 -1.90 3.20
C TYR A 189 -2.44 -2.35 2.31
N MET A 190 -1.20 -1.97 2.63
CA MET A 190 0.00 -2.38 1.88
C MET A 190 0.18 -3.91 1.91
N TYR A 191 0.05 -4.54 3.08
CA TYR A 191 0.06 -5.99 3.23
C TYR A 191 -1.05 -6.66 2.42
N MET A 192 -2.32 -6.34 2.69
CA MET A 192 -3.48 -7.01 2.11
C MET A 192 -3.63 -6.77 0.60
N ARG A 193 -3.04 -5.71 0.05
CA ARG A 193 -3.01 -5.46 -1.41
C ARG A 193 -1.84 -6.09 -2.13
N THR A 194 -0.75 -6.45 -1.44
CA THR A 194 0.43 -7.09 -2.05
C THR A 194 0.46 -8.60 -1.85
N ARG A 195 -0.05 -9.14 -0.72
CA ARG A 195 -0.20 -10.57 -0.42
C ARG A 195 -0.77 -11.35 -1.62
N GLY A 196 -0.10 -12.45 -2.01
CA GLY A 196 -0.48 -13.34 -3.10
C GLY A 196 -0.41 -12.76 -4.52
N SER A 197 0.19 -11.57 -4.72
CA SER A 197 0.36 -10.94 -6.04
C SER A 197 1.77 -11.12 -6.60
N GLU A 198 1.93 -10.92 -7.91
CA GLU A 198 3.23 -11.03 -8.59
C GLU A 198 4.29 -10.07 -8.02
N LEU A 199 3.87 -8.91 -7.49
CA LEU A 199 4.75 -7.96 -6.80
C LEU A 199 5.40 -8.61 -5.57
N ALA A 200 4.61 -9.33 -4.76
CA ALA A 200 5.12 -10.05 -3.60
C ALA A 200 6.00 -11.23 -4.00
N LYS A 201 5.73 -11.92 -5.12
CA LYS A 201 6.62 -12.99 -5.61
C LYS A 201 8.00 -12.48 -6.06
N ILE A 202 8.06 -11.30 -6.68
CA ILE A 202 9.32 -10.71 -7.17
C ILE A 202 10.12 -10.10 -6.01
N VAL A 203 9.46 -9.38 -5.09
CA VAL A 203 10.13 -8.71 -3.97
C VAL A 203 10.47 -9.67 -2.83
N GLY A 204 9.59 -10.61 -2.51
CA GLY A 204 9.74 -11.58 -1.42
C GLY A 204 8.48 -11.59 -0.54
N GLU A 205 7.60 -12.58 -0.72
CA GLU A 205 6.28 -12.55 -0.08
C GLU A 205 6.36 -12.66 1.44
N GLU A 206 7.25 -13.50 1.97
CA GLU A 206 7.47 -13.61 3.42
C GLU A 206 8.25 -12.41 4.00
N ASP A 207 9.09 -11.74 3.22
CA ASP A 207 9.78 -10.50 3.64
C ASP A 207 8.77 -9.36 3.80
N MET A 208 8.01 -9.06 2.73
CA MET A 208 6.97 -8.01 2.73
C MET A 208 5.86 -8.30 3.75
N LYS A 209 5.51 -9.58 3.95
CA LYS A 209 4.59 -10.03 4.99
C LYS A 209 5.17 -9.74 6.37
N LYS A 210 6.39 -10.19 6.67
CA LYS A 210 7.03 -9.95 7.98
C LYS A 210 7.08 -8.46 8.29
N GLU A 211 7.48 -7.65 7.33
CA GLU A 211 7.65 -6.20 7.45
C GLU A 211 6.31 -5.47 7.69
N TYR A 212 5.37 -5.54 6.74
CA TYR A 212 4.10 -4.80 6.87
C TYR A 212 3.16 -5.39 7.92
N LYS A 213 3.24 -6.70 8.20
CA LYS A 213 2.46 -7.30 9.28
C LYS A 213 2.98 -6.79 10.64
N ALA A 214 4.29 -6.85 10.89
CA ALA A 214 4.87 -6.34 12.15
C ALA A 214 4.60 -4.84 12.35
N ALA A 215 4.75 -4.01 11.30
CA ALA A 215 4.42 -2.59 11.38
C ALA A 215 2.92 -2.31 11.63
N THR A 216 2.02 -3.20 11.17
CA THR A 216 0.59 -3.14 11.51
C THR A 216 0.35 -3.53 12.97
N GLU A 217 1.00 -4.60 13.45
CA GLU A 217 0.85 -5.12 14.82
C GLU A 217 1.42 -4.14 15.86
N GLU A 218 2.59 -3.54 15.60
CA GLU A 218 3.18 -2.47 16.43
C GLU A 218 2.23 -1.27 16.53
N ALA A 219 1.72 -0.78 15.39
CA ALA A 219 0.78 0.34 15.38
C ALA A 219 -0.56 0.00 16.06
N ALA A 220 -1.04 -1.24 15.94
CA ALA A 220 -2.24 -1.72 16.62
C ALA A 220 -2.06 -1.84 18.14
N TYR A 221 -0.87 -2.26 18.60
CA TYR A 221 -0.53 -2.28 20.03
C TYR A 221 -0.37 -0.86 20.58
N ALA A 222 0.39 0.00 19.89
CA ALA A 222 0.56 1.40 20.28
C ALA A 222 -0.80 2.14 20.35
N TYR A 223 -1.71 1.89 19.40
CA TYR A 223 -3.08 2.39 19.44
C TYR A 223 -3.82 1.98 20.73
N GLN A 224 -3.77 0.70 21.12
CA GLN A 224 -4.43 0.21 22.34
C GLN A 224 -3.85 0.86 23.61
N VAL A 225 -2.53 0.96 23.69
CA VAL A 225 -1.82 1.58 24.82
C VAL A 225 -2.15 3.07 24.94
N GLU A 226 -2.13 3.82 23.84
CA GLU A 226 -2.42 5.26 23.85
C GLU A 226 -3.91 5.57 24.09
N ALA A 227 -4.82 4.83 23.45
CA ALA A 227 -6.25 5.13 23.47
C ALA A 227 -6.96 4.58 24.72
N TRP A 228 -6.57 3.41 25.22
CA TRP A 228 -7.38 2.63 26.17
C TRP A 228 -6.66 2.20 27.45
N ALA A 229 -5.32 2.12 27.49
CA ALA A 229 -4.62 1.92 28.77
C ALA A 229 -4.92 3.00 29.84
N PRO A 230 -5.18 4.30 29.53
CA PRO A 230 -5.66 5.25 30.53
C PRO A 230 -6.98 4.83 31.19
N VAL A 231 -7.92 4.32 30.38
CA VAL A 231 -9.23 3.82 30.84
C VAL A 231 -9.05 2.58 31.74
N VAL A 232 -8.15 1.67 31.36
CA VAL A 232 -7.85 0.44 32.13
C VAL A 232 -7.17 0.76 33.46
N ARG A 233 -6.19 1.68 33.49
CA ARG A 233 -5.49 2.07 34.73
C ARG A 233 -6.42 2.63 35.80
N LEU A 234 -7.52 3.28 35.43
CA LEU A 234 -8.54 3.77 36.39
C LEU A 234 -9.31 2.63 37.08
N LEU A 235 -9.37 1.45 36.46
CA LEU A 235 -9.97 0.24 37.02
C LEU A 235 -8.98 -0.62 37.82
N GLN A 236 -7.67 -0.41 37.65
CA GLN A 236 -6.65 -1.16 38.36
C GLN A 236 -6.72 -0.95 39.88
N VAL A 237 -6.42 -2.02 40.60
CA VAL A 237 -6.46 -2.07 42.06
C VAL A 237 -5.03 -2.12 42.59
N GLU A 238 -4.54 -1.01 43.12
CA GLU A 238 -3.52 -1.07 44.17
C GLU A 238 -4.12 -1.82 45.37
N ALA A 239 -3.38 -2.76 45.96
CA ALA A 239 -3.88 -3.68 46.99
C ALA A 239 -4.11 -3.00 48.36
N GLY A 240 -5.09 -2.09 48.40
CA GLY A 240 -5.47 -1.30 49.57
C GLY A 240 -6.25 -2.11 50.60
N ARG A 241 -5.91 -1.93 51.88
CA ARG A 241 -6.54 -2.61 53.04
C ARG A 241 -7.87 -1.97 53.46
N GLU A 242 -8.54 -1.28 52.56
CA GLU A 242 -9.73 -0.48 52.84
C GLU A 242 -10.98 -1.36 52.91
N THR A 243 -11.86 -1.07 53.86
CA THR A 243 -13.09 -1.84 54.10
C THR A 243 -14.26 -0.90 54.38
N GLY A 244 -15.49 -1.40 54.17
CA GLY A 244 -16.71 -0.62 54.39
C GLY A 244 -16.81 0.62 53.50
N GLU A 245 -17.25 1.73 54.09
CA GLU A 245 -17.62 2.95 53.37
C GLU A 245 -16.45 3.63 52.65
N VAL A 246 -15.22 3.51 53.17
CA VAL A 246 -14.00 4.06 52.52
C VAL A 246 -13.77 3.40 51.16
N ALA A 247 -13.84 2.06 51.11
CA ALA A 247 -13.69 1.30 49.87
C ALA A 247 -14.82 1.62 48.86
N TRP A 248 -16.03 1.91 49.33
CA TRP A 248 -17.13 2.39 48.48
C TRP A 248 -16.83 3.77 47.87
N VAL A 249 -16.33 4.73 48.65
CA VAL A 249 -15.97 6.07 48.15
C VAL A 249 -14.86 5.99 47.10
N VAL A 250 -13.82 5.18 47.34
CA VAL A 250 -12.72 4.97 46.37
C VAL A 250 -13.20 4.24 45.11
N ALA A 251 -13.98 3.17 45.24
CA ALA A 251 -14.56 2.46 44.10
C ALA A 251 -15.45 3.38 43.25
N ARG A 252 -16.32 4.18 43.90
CA ARG A 252 -17.18 5.15 43.21
C ARG A 252 -16.35 6.19 42.46
N GLY A 253 -15.34 6.79 43.09
CA GLY A 253 -14.47 7.78 42.45
C GLY A 253 -13.71 7.21 41.25
N LYS A 254 -13.18 5.98 41.37
CA LYS A 254 -12.56 5.25 40.24
C LYS A 254 -13.54 4.99 39.11
N PHE A 255 -14.76 4.56 39.40
CA PHE A 255 -15.79 4.30 38.38
C PHE A 255 -16.24 5.58 37.66
N GLU A 256 -16.47 6.67 38.40
CA GLU A 256 -16.85 7.97 37.81
C GLU A 256 -15.72 8.51 36.91
N ALA A 257 -14.46 8.35 37.30
CA ALA A 257 -13.31 8.68 36.46
C ALA A 257 -13.21 7.76 35.22
N PHE A 258 -13.37 6.45 35.38
CA PHE A 258 -13.38 5.47 34.28
C PHE A 258 -14.46 5.80 33.23
N VAL A 259 -15.70 6.09 33.68
CA VAL A 259 -16.79 6.45 32.76
C VAL A 259 -16.47 7.73 31.99
N ARG A 260 -15.88 8.74 32.66
CA ARG A 260 -15.45 9.98 31.99
C ARG A 260 -14.38 9.70 30.93
N GLU A 261 -13.29 9.01 31.28
CA GLU A 261 -12.17 8.73 30.36
C GLU A 261 -12.63 7.87 29.17
N MET A 262 -13.51 6.89 29.41
CA MET A 262 -14.15 6.09 28.36
C MET A 262 -14.97 6.97 27.40
N GLU A 263 -15.84 7.85 27.91
CA GLU A 263 -16.62 8.77 27.06
C GLU A 263 -15.75 9.78 26.31
N GLU A 264 -14.67 10.28 26.92
CA GLU A 264 -13.68 11.12 26.24
C GLU A 264 -12.96 10.34 25.12
N GLY A 265 -12.64 9.06 25.33
CA GLY A 265 -12.15 8.15 24.30
C GLY A 265 -13.12 7.97 23.13
N PHE A 266 -14.40 7.66 23.39
CA PHE A 266 -15.43 7.57 22.33
C PHE A 266 -15.69 8.91 21.64
N LYS A 267 -15.60 10.03 22.36
CA LYS A 267 -15.75 11.39 21.83
C LYS A 267 -14.57 11.77 20.93
N ARG A 268 -13.34 11.41 21.30
CA ARG A 268 -12.12 11.58 20.48
C ARG A 268 -12.27 10.88 19.13
N HIS A 269 -12.64 9.60 19.14
CA HIS A 269 -12.90 8.82 17.92
C HIS A 269 -14.02 9.42 17.05
N ARG A 270 -15.11 9.90 17.67
CA ARG A 270 -16.25 10.49 16.95
C ARG A 270 -15.96 11.87 16.35
N LEU A 271 -15.25 12.73 17.07
CA LEU A 271 -14.91 14.09 16.62
C LEU A 271 -13.77 14.10 15.60
N GLY A 272 -12.79 13.20 15.74
CA GLY A 272 -11.79 12.94 14.69
C GLY A 272 -12.38 12.18 13.49
N GLY A 273 -13.55 11.57 13.64
CA GLY A 273 -14.22 10.81 12.58
C GLY A 273 -13.47 9.55 12.17
N TYR A 274 -12.68 8.97 13.07
CA TYR A 274 -11.71 7.90 12.77
C TYR A 274 -12.39 6.64 12.24
N LYS A 275 -11.77 6.03 11.23
CA LYS A 275 -12.26 4.83 10.55
C LYS A 275 -11.16 3.79 10.42
N ILE A 276 -11.54 2.53 10.54
CA ILE A 276 -10.76 1.40 10.01
C ILE A 276 -11.53 0.92 8.75
N PRO A 277 -11.08 1.26 7.52
CA PRO A 277 -11.87 1.02 6.32
C PRO A 277 -12.07 -0.47 6.02
N GLU A 278 -11.03 -1.27 6.25
CA GLU A 278 -11.07 -2.73 6.14
C GLU A 278 -11.90 -3.31 7.31
N LYS A 279 -12.69 -4.35 7.06
CA LYS A 279 -13.62 -4.91 8.04
C LYS A 279 -12.91 -5.86 9.00
N ASP A 280 -12.09 -6.78 8.50
CA ASP A 280 -11.56 -7.85 9.32
C ASP A 280 -10.54 -7.31 10.34
N LEU A 281 -9.76 -6.29 9.97
CA LEU A 281 -8.97 -5.49 10.92
C LEU A 281 -9.85 -4.73 11.94
N ARG A 282 -10.99 -4.17 11.52
CA ARG A 282 -11.88 -3.42 12.42
C ARG A 282 -12.44 -4.32 13.52
N GLU A 283 -12.88 -5.52 13.18
CA GLU A 283 -13.38 -6.46 14.19
C GLU A 283 -12.24 -6.95 15.10
N GLN A 284 -11.05 -7.25 14.57
CA GLN A 284 -9.88 -7.61 15.40
C GLN A 284 -9.52 -6.51 16.41
N ILE A 285 -9.52 -5.23 16.01
CA ILE A 285 -9.22 -4.11 16.92
C ILE A 285 -10.35 -3.89 17.94
N ARG A 286 -11.61 -4.14 17.57
CA ARG A 286 -12.74 -4.14 18.53
C ARG A 286 -12.58 -5.27 19.55
N GLU A 287 -12.26 -6.47 19.09
CA GLU A 287 -12.07 -7.66 19.94
C GLU A 287 -10.88 -7.47 20.90
N ALA A 288 -9.77 -6.89 20.43
CA ALA A 288 -8.61 -6.56 21.26
C ALA A 288 -8.95 -5.51 22.34
N VAL A 289 -9.62 -4.41 21.97
CA VAL A 289 -10.04 -3.37 22.94
C VAL A 289 -11.09 -3.90 23.94
N VAL A 290 -12.00 -4.76 23.50
CA VAL A 290 -12.93 -5.49 24.38
C VAL A 290 -12.16 -6.41 25.33
N GLY A 291 -11.20 -7.17 24.82
CA GLY A 291 -10.32 -8.06 25.60
C GLY A 291 -9.43 -7.33 26.61
N MET A 292 -9.09 -6.07 26.34
CA MET A 292 -8.35 -5.21 27.26
C MET A 292 -9.25 -4.62 28.37
N VAL A 293 -10.39 -4.02 28.00
CA VAL A 293 -11.20 -3.22 28.94
C VAL A 293 -12.19 -4.06 29.75
N VAL A 294 -12.80 -5.08 29.15
CA VAL A 294 -13.89 -5.84 29.81
C VAL A 294 -13.38 -6.73 30.96
N PRO A 295 -12.24 -7.46 30.84
CA PRO A 295 -11.67 -8.19 31.97
C PRO A 295 -11.20 -7.29 33.12
N ALA A 296 -10.59 -6.14 32.81
CA ALA A 296 -10.22 -5.14 33.82
C ALA A 296 -11.45 -4.63 34.60
N TYR A 297 -12.57 -4.40 33.91
CA TYR A 297 -13.82 -4.00 34.54
C TYR A 297 -14.46 -5.11 35.37
N ALA A 298 -14.44 -6.36 34.88
CA ALA A 298 -14.92 -7.51 35.63
C ALA A 298 -14.08 -7.75 36.91
N GLY A 299 -12.76 -7.60 36.83
CA GLY A 299 -11.85 -7.65 37.98
C GLY A 299 -12.16 -6.57 39.01
N PHE A 300 -12.32 -5.31 38.58
CA PHE A 300 -12.74 -4.20 39.43
C PHE A 300 -14.07 -4.49 40.16
N LEU A 301 -15.10 -4.96 39.46
CA LEU A 301 -16.39 -5.32 40.04
C LEU A 301 -16.27 -6.49 41.04
N HIS A 302 -15.41 -7.48 40.76
CA HIS A 302 -15.18 -8.60 41.66
C HIS A 302 -14.47 -8.15 42.95
N THR A 303 -13.41 -7.36 42.86
CA THR A 303 -12.66 -6.87 44.03
C THR A 303 -13.52 -6.02 44.95
N TYR A 304 -14.27 -5.06 44.41
CA TYR A 304 -15.11 -4.18 45.23
C TYR A 304 -16.49 -4.77 45.54
N SER A 305 -16.78 -6.02 45.15
CA SER A 305 -18.12 -6.66 45.23
C SER A 305 -18.87 -6.48 46.55
N VAL A 306 -18.16 -6.51 47.70
CA VAL A 306 -18.75 -6.25 49.03
C VAL A 306 -19.17 -4.78 49.22
N ALA A 307 -18.35 -3.84 48.75
CA ALA A 307 -18.63 -2.40 48.81
C ALA A 307 -19.66 -1.93 47.75
N LEU A 308 -19.90 -2.73 46.71
CA LEU A 308 -20.90 -2.46 45.67
C LEU A 308 -22.28 -3.09 45.94
N GLN A 309 -22.47 -3.80 47.06
CA GLN A 309 -23.76 -4.43 47.38
C GLN A 309 -24.92 -3.42 47.43
N GLY A 310 -26.04 -3.76 46.82
CA GLY A 310 -27.21 -2.88 46.71
C GLY A 310 -27.04 -1.68 45.76
N ARG A 311 -25.97 -1.64 44.95
CA ARG A 311 -25.75 -0.59 43.92
C ARG A 311 -25.90 -1.17 42.52
N VAL A 312 -26.40 -0.36 41.59
CA VAL A 312 -26.55 -0.74 40.17
C VAL A 312 -25.35 -0.27 39.37
N PHE A 313 -24.61 -1.23 38.82
CA PHE A 313 -23.53 -1.01 37.85
C PHE A 313 -23.87 -1.73 36.53
N PRO A 314 -23.41 -1.22 35.37
CA PRO A 314 -23.55 -1.94 34.10
C PRO A 314 -22.92 -3.34 34.18
N PRO A 315 -23.53 -4.39 33.60
CA PRO A 315 -22.86 -5.68 33.45
C PRO A 315 -21.68 -5.55 32.46
N PRO A 316 -20.63 -6.39 32.57
CA PRO A 316 -19.51 -6.38 31.63
C PRO A 316 -19.92 -6.49 30.14
N ASP A 317 -21.01 -7.22 29.84
CA ASP A 317 -21.56 -7.33 28.48
C ASP A 317 -22.07 -6.00 27.90
N ALA A 318 -22.53 -5.06 28.74
CA ALA A 318 -22.94 -3.73 28.28
C ALA A 318 -21.73 -2.88 27.83
N LEU A 319 -20.56 -3.09 28.44
CA LEU A 319 -19.31 -2.51 27.95
C LEU A 319 -18.89 -3.19 26.64
N LYS A 320 -18.95 -4.53 26.59
CA LYS A 320 -18.64 -5.32 25.38
C LYS A 320 -19.45 -4.85 24.17
N GLU A 321 -20.76 -4.65 24.32
CA GLU A 321 -21.61 -4.11 23.24
C GLU A 321 -21.18 -2.68 22.84
N LYS A 322 -20.89 -1.82 23.82
CA LYS A 322 -20.49 -0.43 23.58
C LYS A 322 -19.16 -0.32 22.83
N PHE A 323 -18.15 -1.10 23.21
CA PHE A 323 -16.86 -1.17 22.52
C PHE A 323 -16.94 -1.90 21.17
N GLY A 324 -17.82 -2.89 21.03
CA GLY A 324 -18.12 -3.52 19.74
C GLY A 324 -18.65 -2.56 18.67
N ARG A 325 -19.23 -1.42 19.06
CA ARG A 325 -19.72 -0.35 18.16
C ARG A 325 -18.66 0.72 17.82
N LEU A 326 -17.41 0.54 18.26
CA LEU A 326 -16.31 1.46 17.94
C LEU A 326 -16.10 1.55 16.42
N PHE A 327 -15.80 2.74 15.90
CA PHE A 327 -15.67 3.06 14.46
C PHE A 327 -16.95 3.00 13.59
N ASP A 328 -18.16 2.70 14.13
CA ASP A 328 -19.40 2.70 13.31
C ASP A 328 -19.93 4.11 12.96
N GLY A 329 -19.35 5.18 13.52
CA GLY A 329 -19.80 6.57 13.36
C GLY A 329 -19.61 7.20 11.97
N GLY A 330 -19.41 6.42 10.91
CA GLY A 330 -19.04 6.90 9.57
C GLY A 330 -20.20 7.43 8.70
N GLY A 331 -21.46 7.28 9.12
CA GLY A 331 -22.66 7.58 8.31
C GLY A 331 -23.06 9.06 8.15
N GLY A 332 -22.14 10.00 8.40
CA GLY A 332 -22.41 11.44 8.31
C GLY A 332 -22.36 11.96 6.88
N LEU A 333 -23.46 12.52 6.38
CA LEU A 333 -23.66 13.05 5.02
C LEU A 333 -22.51 13.93 4.48
N VAL A 334 -21.59 13.31 3.75
CA VAL A 334 -20.90 13.94 2.63
C VAL A 334 -21.25 13.12 1.40
N LYS A 335 -21.92 13.73 0.41
CA LYS A 335 -22.04 13.11 -0.91
C LYS A 335 -20.63 12.99 -1.47
N ALA A 336 -20.10 11.77 -1.53
CA ALA A 336 -19.00 11.48 -2.42
C ALA A 336 -19.45 11.91 -3.82
N ARG A 337 -18.67 12.78 -4.47
CA ARG A 337 -18.69 12.81 -5.93
C ARG A 337 -18.13 11.46 -6.34
N GLU A 338 -18.97 10.64 -6.94
CA GLU A 338 -18.51 9.55 -7.80
C GLU A 338 -17.74 10.22 -8.94
N VAL A 339 -16.42 10.31 -8.76
CA VAL A 339 -15.51 10.37 -9.90
C VAL A 339 -15.64 8.98 -10.51
N ALA A 340 -16.41 8.89 -11.59
CA ALA A 340 -16.64 7.63 -12.27
C ALA A 340 -15.27 7.00 -12.63
N ASP A 341 -15.12 5.71 -12.36
CA ASP A 341 -14.03 4.94 -12.96
C ASP A 341 -14.13 5.11 -14.49
N PRO A 342 -13.02 5.37 -15.20
CA PRO A 342 -13.05 5.50 -16.64
C PRO A 342 -13.55 4.19 -17.26
N GLU A 343 -14.56 4.28 -18.13
CA GLU A 343 -15.21 3.11 -18.70
C GLU A 343 -14.20 2.18 -19.40
N PRO A 344 -14.30 0.85 -19.23
CA PRO A 344 -13.49 -0.08 -20.01
C PRO A 344 -13.89 0.01 -21.48
N VAL A 345 -12.88 0.20 -22.35
CA VAL A 345 -13.04 0.13 -23.81
C VAL A 345 -13.66 -1.24 -24.18
N PRO A 346 -14.69 -1.30 -25.03
CA PRO A 346 -15.43 -2.53 -25.27
C PRO A 346 -14.61 -3.58 -26.03
N GLU A 347 -14.59 -4.81 -25.50
CA GLU A 347 -14.23 -6.02 -26.24
C GLU A 347 -15.50 -6.74 -26.72
N GLU A 348 -15.55 -7.12 -28.00
CA GLU A 348 -16.64 -7.93 -28.56
C GLU A 348 -16.34 -9.44 -28.45
N VAL A 349 -17.17 -10.15 -27.68
CA VAL A 349 -17.80 -11.48 -27.98
C VAL A 349 -16.93 -12.59 -28.62
N ASP A 350 -16.69 -13.76 -28.01
CA ASP A 350 -16.91 -14.28 -26.63
C ASP A 350 -15.67 -15.09 -26.13
N THR A 351 -15.53 -16.40 -25.91
CA THR A 351 -16.35 -17.65 -26.02
C THR A 351 -16.23 -18.48 -24.72
N PRO A 352 -17.16 -19.42 -24.41
CA PRO A 352 -17.41 -19.78 -23.01
C PRO A 352 -16.68 -21.03 -22.48
N GLY A 353 -16.51 -21.06 -21.15
CA GLY A 353 -16.52 -22.32 -20.38
C GLY A 353 -15.21 -22.80 -19.74
N GLY A 354 -14.81 -22.20 -18.60
CA GLY A 354 -13.83 -22.85 -17.70
C GLY A 354 -13.23 -21.97 -16.61
N VAL A 355 -12.87 -20.72 -16.94
CA VAL A 355 -12.06 -19.85 -16.07
C VAL A 355 -12.79 -19.49 -14.75
N ARG A 356 -14.11 -19.22 -14.80
CA ARG A 356 -14.90 -18.76 -13.65
C ARG A 356 -14.91 -19.75 -12.47
N LEU A 357 -14.78 -21.06 -12.72
CA LEU A 357 -14.74 -22.07 -11.65
C LEU A 357 -13.40 -22.09 -10.90
N ARG A 358 -12.28 -21.85 -11.62
CA ARG A 358 -10.94 -21.80 -11.01
C ARG A 358 -10.77 -20.53 -10.16
N ALA A 359 -11.26 -19.39 -10.63
CA ALA A 359 -11.26 -18.14 -9.87
C ALA A 359 -12.05 -18.25 -8.55
N ARG A 360 -13.25 -18.86 -8.59
CA ARG A 360 -14.10 -19.04 -7.41
C ARG A 360 -13.46 -19.94 -6.35
N ARG A 361 -12.91 -21.10 -6.74
CA ARG A 361 -12.15 -21.98 -5.84
C ARG A 361 -10.90 -21.31 -5.26
N ARG A 362 -10.20 -20.45 -6.02
CA ARG A 362 -9.03 -19.71 -5.50
C ARG A 362 -9.44 -18.70 -4.41
N MET A 363 -10.58 -18.02 -4.54
CA MET A 363 -11.11 -17.14 -3.48
C MET A 363 -11.63 -17.91 -2.25
N GLU A 364 -12.24 -19.08 -2.46
CA GLU A 364 -12.69 -19.95 -1.35
C GLU A 364 -11.51 -20.53 -0.57
N LEU A 365 -10.41 -20.90 -1.23
CA LEU A 365 -9.14 -21.30 -0.58
C LEU A 365 -8.48 -20.16 0.20
N ILE A 366 -8.52 -18.92 -0.30
CA ILE A 366 -8.02 -17.74 0.42
C ILE A 366 -8.84 -17.53 1.71
N ARG A 367 -10.17 -17.47 1.61
CA ARG A 367 -11.06 -17.36 2.79
C ARG A 367 -10.89 -18.50 3.79
N SER A 368 -10.66 -19.73 3.31
CA SER A 368 -10.42 -20.89 4.18
C SER A 368 -9.10 -20.81 4.93
N ARG A 369 -8.10 -20.08 4.39
CA ARG A 369 -6.82 -19.83 5.06
C ARG A 369 -6.93 -18.64 6.02
N ASP A 370 -7.57 -17.54 5.60
CA ASP A 370 -7.88 -16.40 6.47
C ASP A 370 -8.67 -16.85 7.72
N ALA A 371 -9.55 -17.85 7.57
CA ALA A 371 -10.30 -18.44 8.68
C ALA A 371 -9.45 -19.09 9.78
N ALA A 372 -8.20 -19.51 9.48
CA ALA A 372 -7.29 -20.20 10.39
C ALA A 372 -6.22 -19.26 11.02
N GLU A 373 -5.93 -18.12 10.38
CA GLU A 373 -4.93 -17.16 10.87
C GLU A 373 -5.50 -16.18 11.94
N ARG A 374 -6.80 -16.26 12.30
CA ARG A 374 -7.58 -15.29 13.10
C ARG A 374 -7.12 -14.93 14.52
N GLY A 375 -6.02 -15.48 15.03
CA GLY A 375 -5.42 -15.10 16.31
C GLY A 375 -4.22 -14.16 16.13
N PHE A 376 -4.44 -12.90 15.76
CA PHE A 376 -3.36 -11.92 15.56
C PHE A 376 -2.96 -11.14 16.82
N PHE A 377 -3.87 -10.96 17.78
CA PHE A 377 -3.61 -10.24 19.04
C PHE A 377 -3.94 -11.16 20.23
N SER A 378 -2.92 -11.64 20.94
CA SER A 378 -3.13 -12.36 22.21
C SER A 378 -3.29 -11.34 23.35
N PRO A 379 -4.25 -11.52 24.28
CA PRO A 379 -4.38 -10.65 25.44
C PRO A 379 -3.22 -10.73 26.47
N ASP A 380 -2.31 -11.71 26.33
CA ASP A 380 -1.37 -12.12 27.37
C ASP A 380 -0.05 -11.32 27.43
N GLU A 381 0.08 -10.23 26.67
CA GLU A 381 1.28 -9.35 26.62
C GLU A 381 0.99 -7.91 27.11
N ILE A 382 0.17 -7.75 28.17
CA ILE A 382 -0.25 -6.46 28.77
C ILE A 382 0.00 -6.41 30.28
#